data_AF-A0A8A4TFA5-F1
#
_entry.id   AF-A0A8A4TFA5-F1
#
_cell.length_a   1.000
_cell.length_b   1.000
_cell.length_c   1.000
_cell.angle_alpha   90.00
_cell.angle_beta   90.00
_cell.angle_gamma   90.00
#
_symmetry.space_group_name_H-M   'P 1'
#
loop_
_entity.id
_entity.type
_entity.pdbx_description
1 polymer ?
#
loop_
_entity_poly.entity_id
_entity_poly.type
_entity_poly.pdbx_seq_one_letter_code
_entity_poly.pdbx_strand_id
1 'polypeptide(L)'
;MNVISRTMWLLVFCCVAFAANDTNTTSGLTSKGPGLALHGYDAVAFFTEHRAVEGTARHAVVYNEATYRFSSEENRAAFARNPEKYVPQFGGFCAYGVSVGAKFDGDPRYWKIVGGKLYVNLNGDIQQTWLKDVSGNIHKAEKAWGKIAAKPAAALK
;
A
#
# COMPACT_ATOMS: atom_id res chain seq x y z
N MET A 1 -32.78 56.84 -11.69
CA MET A 1 -32.32 55.74 -12.58
C MET A 1 -31.18 55.04 -11.88
N ASN A 2 -31.42 53.86 -11.31
CA ASN A 2 -30.48 53.10 -10.48
C ASN A 2 -29.50 52.31 -11.34
N VAL A 3 -28.19 52.47 -11.11
CA VAL A 3 -27.15 51.62 -11.71
C VAL A 3 -26.67 50.63 -10.63
N ILE A 4 -26.86 49.35 -10.92
CA ILE A 4 -26.62 48.22 -10.01
C ILE A 4 -25.12 47.92 -9.96
N SER A 5 -24.53 48.01 -8.77
CA SER A 5 -23.13 47.63 -8.49
C SER A 5 -22.98 46.11 -8.59
N ARG A 6 -22.15 45.63 -9.53
CA ARG A 6 -21.81 44.21 -9.68
C ARG A 6 -20.65 43.88 -8.75
N THR A 7 -20.95 43.40 -7.55
CA THR A 7 -19.95 42.81 -6.66
C THR A 7 -19.56 41.44 -7.21
N MET A 8 -18.34 41.30 -7.73
CA MET A 8 -17.79 40.05 -8.24
C MET A 8 -17.19 39.27 -7.06
N TRP A 9 -17.84 38.17 -6.66
CA TRP A 9 -17.35 37.27 -5.62
C TRP A 9 -16.33 36.30 -6.23
N LEU A 10 -15.06 36.46 -5.88
CA LEU A 10 -14.00 35.50 -6.17
C LEU A 10 -14.12 34.32 -5.19
N LEU A 11 -14.67 33.19 -5.68
CA LEU A 11 -14.59 31.90 -5.00
C LEU A 11 -13.14 31.40 -5.05
N VAL A 12 -12.42 31.52 -3.93
CA VAL A 12 -11.11 30.88 -3.76
C VAL A 12 -11.34 29.39 -3.54
N PHE A 13 -11.13 28.60 -4.58
CA PHE A 13 -11.12 27.14 -4.50
C PHE A 13 -9.78 26.70 -3.89
N CYS A 14 -9.74 26.48 -2.58
CA CYS A 14 -8.57 25.92 -1.92
C CYS A 14 -8.45 24.44 -2.34
N CYS A 15 -7.51 24.13 -3.25
CA CYS A 15 -7.17 22.77 -3.58
C CYS A 15 -6.43 22.16 -2.39
N VAL A 16 -7.15 21.43 -1.54
CA VAL A 16 -6.51 20.64 -0.47
C VAL A 16 -5.81 19.48 -1.15
N ALA A 17 -4.51 19.63 -1.41
CA ALA A 17 -3.67 18.55 -1.88
C ALA A 17 -3.51 17.53 -0.74
N PHE A 18 -4.29 16.46 -0.77
CA PHE A 18 -4.04 15.29 0.08
C PHE A 18 -2.76 14.63 -0.39
N ALA A 19 -1.70 14.69 0.43
CA ALA A 19 -0.50 13.92 0.18
C ALA A 19 -0.86 12.43 0.26
N ALA A 20 -0.82 11.73 -0.87
CA ALA A 20 -1.06 10.30 -0.93
C ALA A 20 0.01 9.56 -0.10
N ASN A 21 -0.40 8.53 0.62
CA ASN A 21 0.55 7.65 1.30
C ASN A 21 1.39 6.92 0.25
N ASP A 22 2.69 6.86 0.51
CA ASP A 22 3.64 6.14 -0.32
C ASP A 22 3.31 4.64 -0.35
N THR A 23 3.27 4.06 -1.55
CA THR A 23 2.99 2.64 -1.77
C THR A 23 4.25 1.99 -2.31
N ASN A 24 4.67 0.91 -1.67
CA ASN A 24 5.81 0.13 -2.10
C ASN A 24 5.49 -0.58 -3.42
N THR A 25 6.25 -0.26 -4.46
CA THR A 25 6.08 -0.87 -5.78
C THR A 25 7.42 -1.27 -6.36
N THR A 26 7.43 -2.35 -7.14
CA THR A 26 8.59 -2.75 -7.93
C THR A 26 8.41 -2.36 -9.40
N SER A 27 9.53 -2.09 -10.07
CA SER A 27 9.57 -1.87 -11.52
C SER A 27 9.22 -3.19 -12.23
N GLY A 28 7.93 -3.37 -12.53
CA GLY A 28 7.47 -4.48 -13.35
C GLY A 28 7.56 -4.17 -14.84
N LEU A 29 7.25 -5.17 -15.68
CA LEU A 29 7.05 -5.03 -17.14
C LEU A 29 5.85 -4.11 -17.52
N THR A 30 5.39 -3.23 -16.63
CA THR A 30 4.36 -2.24 -16.91
C THR A 30 4.97 -1.17 -17.81
N SER A 31 5.00 -1.42 -19.11
CA SER A 31 5.66 -0.56 -20.11
C SER A 31 5.12 0.87 -20.14
N LYS A 32 3.91 1.11 -19.58
CA LYS A 32 3.31 2.41 -19.25
C LYS A 32 2.36 2.22 -18.06
N GLY A 33 2.61 2.86 -16.91
CA GLY A 33 1.72 2.81 -15.74
C GLY A 33 2.46 2.67 -14.41
N PRO A 34 1.74 2.67 -13.27
CA PRO A 34 2.35 2.57 -11.95
C PRO A 34 2.99 1.19 -11.70
N GLY A 35 3.98 1.16 -10.82
CA GLY A 35 4.73 -0.06 -10.48
C GLY A 35 3.86 -1.16 -9.87
N LEU A 36 4.43 -2.37 -9.73
CA LEU A 36 3.71 -3.52 -9.19
C LEU A 36 3.66 -3.48 -7.66
N ALA A 37 2.44 -3.43 -7.11
CA ALA A 37 2.21 -3.70 -5.69
C ALA A 37 2.53 -5.17 -5.39
N LEU A 38 3.08 -5.44 -4.20
CA LEU A 38 3.39 -6.79 -3.73
C LEU A 38 4.14 -7.63 -4.77
N HIS A 39 5.01 -7.00 -5.58
CA HIS A 39 5.81 -7.67 -6.61
C HIS A 39 4.95 -8.45 -7.64
N GLY A 40 3.65 -8.14 -7.75
CA GLY A 40 2.70 -8.86 -8.61
C GLY A 40 2.02 -10.07 -7.97
N TYR A 41 2.20 -10.32 -6.67
CA TYR A 41 1.47 -11.34 -5.93
C TYR A 41 0.01 -10.94 -5.68
N ASP A 42 -0.87 -11.94 -5.71
CA ASP A 42 -2.30 -11.79 -5.50
C ASP A 42 -2.61 -11.43 -4.04
N ALA A 43 -3.02 -10.18 -3.82
CA ALA A 43 -3.37 -9.66 -2.51
C ALA A 43 -4.55 -10.41 -1.86
N VAL A 44 -5.48 -10.95 -2.64
CA VAL A 44 -6.66 -11.69 -2.15
C VAL A 44 -6.27 -13.10 -1.71
N ALA A 45 -5.38 -13.76 -2.46
CA ALA A 45 -4.95 -15.13 -2.19
C ALA A 45 -4.33 -15.31 -0.78
N PHE A 46 -3.68 -14.29 -0.22
CA PHE A 46 -3.18 -14.32 1.16
C PHE A 46 -4.29 -14.57 2.20
N PHE A 47 -5.51 -14.10 1.92
CA PHE A 47 -6.65 -14.17 2.82
C PHE A 47 -7.56 -15.37 2.54
N THR A 48 -7.73 -15.74 1.27
CA THR A 48 -8.66 -16.81 0.86
C THR A 48 -7.97 -18.16 0.74
N GLU A 49 -6.73 -18.18 0.27
CA GLU A 49 -5.95 -19.41 0.02
C GLU A 49 -4.81 -19.61 1.02
N HIS A 50 -4.53 -18.60 1.86
CA HIS A 50 -3.42 -18.61 2.81
C HIS A 50 -2.06 -18.91 2.18
N ARG A 51 -1.85 -18.44 0.95
CA ARG A 51 -0.61 -18.65 0.19
C ARG A 51 -0.24 -17.39 -0.59
N ALA A 52 1.06 -17.23 -0.81
CA ALA A 52 1.58 -16.25 -1.74
C ALA A 52 1.45 -16.83 -3.16
N VAL A 53 0.48 -16.35 -3.92
CA VAL A 53 0.23 -16.79 -5.31
C VAL A 53 0.56 -15.65 -6.26
N GLU A 54 1.32 -15.93 -7.31
CA GLU A 54 1.63 -14.90 -8.31
C GLU A 54 0.39 -14.58 -9.16
N GLY A 55 0.13 -13.29 -9.34
CA GLY A 55 -0.89 -12.80 -10.24
C GLY A 55 -0.38 -12.64 -11.66
N THR A 56 -1.32 -12.45 -12.60
CA THR A 56 -0.98 -12.27 -14.01
C THR A 56 -1.33 -10.87 -14.50
N ALA A 57 -0.68 -10.41 -15.57
CA ALA A 57 -1.02 -9.13 -16.19
C ALA A 57 -2.44 -9.10 -16.81
N ARG A 58 -3.04 -10.26 -17.07
CA ARG A 58 -4.42 -10.37 -17.56
C ARG A 58 -5.46 -9.96 -16.52
N HIS A 59 -5.15 -10.18 -15.24
CA HIS A 59 -6.02 -9.85 -14.13
C HIS A 59 -5.33 -8.76 -13.29
N ALA A 60 -5.45 -7.51 -13.71
CA ALA A 60 -4.82 -6.39 -13.04
C ALA A 60 -5.82 -5.30 -12.65
N VAL A 61 -5.55 -4.61 -11.54
CA VAL A 61 -6.28 -3.42 -11.07
C VAL A 61 -5.27 -2.39 -10.62
N VAL A 62 -5.45 -1.14 -11.04
CA VAL A 62 -4.69 -0.02 -10.48
C VAL A 62 -5.46 0.54 -9.30
N TYR A 63 -4.82 0.63 -8.14
CA TYR A 63 -5.38 1.20 -6.92
C TYR A 63 -4.28 1.91 -6.13
N ASN A 64 -4.54 3.12 -5.63
CA ASN A 64 -3.57 3.96 -4.92
C ASN A 64 -2.20 4.06 -5.63
N GLU A 65 -2.23 4.39 -6.92
CA GLU A 65 -1.03 4.54 -7.75
C GLU A 65 -0.13 3.29 -7.77
N ALA A 66 -0.71 2.10 -7.60
CA ALA A 66 0.00 0.83 -7.72
C ALA A 66 -0.83 -0.19 -8.50
N THR A 67 -0.14 -1.00 -9.30
CA THR A 67 -0.74 -2.07 -10.08
C THR A 67 -0.75 -3.35 -9.26
N TYR A 68 -1.95 -3.83 -8.90
CA TYR A 68 -2.17 -5.14 -8.29
C TYR A 68 -2.47 -6.16 -9.39
N ARG A 69 -1.93 -7.37 -9.25
CA ARG A 69 -2.19 -8.51 -10.15
C ARG A 69 -2.82 -9.65 -9.37
N PHE A 70 -3.65 -10.42 -10.04
CA PHE A 70 -4.43 -11.49 -9.44
C PHE A 70 -4.25 -12.80 -10.20
N SER A 71 -4.33 -13.92 -9.49
CA SER A 71 -4.22 -15.27 -10.05
C SER A 71 -5.48 -15.66 -10.82
N SER A 72 -6.61 -15.02 -10.53
CA SER A 72 -7.91 -15.25 -11.17
C SER A 72 -8.72 -13.97 -11.35
N GLU A 73 -9.73 -14.05 -12.22
CA GLU A 73 -10.72 -12.98 -12.43
C GLU A 73 -11.60 -12.76 -11.20
N GLU A 74 -11.91 -13.84 -10.47
CA GLU A 74 -12.67 -13.80 -9.23
C GLU A 74 -11.94 -13.01 -8.15
N ASN A 75 -10.63 -13.24 -7.98
CA ASN A 75 -9.80 -12.50 -7.03
C ASN A 75 -9.67 -11.03 -7.45
N ARG A 76 -9.46 -10.75 -8.74
CA ARG A 76 -9.47 -9.39 -9.28
C ARG A 76 -10.76 -8.65 -8.94
N ALA A 77 -11.91 -9.29 -9.18
CA ALA A 77 -13.21 -8.71 -8.90
C ALA A 77 -13.46 -8.54 -7.39
N ALA A 78 -12.99 -9.49 -6.56
CA ALA A 78 -13.07 -9.39 -5.11
C ALA A 78 -12.28 -8.20 -4.57
N PHE A 79 -11.06 -8.00 -5.08
CA PHE A 79 -10.24 -6.83 -4.76
C PHE A 79 -10.91 -5.54 -5.19
N ALA A 80 -11.36 -5.45 -6.45
CA ALA A 80 -11.99 -4.24 -6.99
C ALA A 80 -13.25 -3.80 -6.20
N ARG A 81 -13.98 -4.74 -5.59
CA ARG A 81 -15.15 -4.44 -4.75
C ARG A 81 -14.79 -3.88 -3.37
N ASN A 82 -13.68 -4.29 -2.79
CA ASN A 82 -13.25 -3.84 -1.47
C ASN A 82 -11.72 -3.91 -1.32
N PRO A 83 -10.97 -2.99 -1.94
CA PRO A 83 -9.52 -3.06 -1.98
C PRO A 83 -8.90 -2.88 -0.58
N GLU A 84 -9.49 -2.03 0.26
CA GLU A 84 -9.01 -1.75 1.63
C GLU A 84 -8.87 -2.99 2.51
N LYS A 85 -9.67 -4.03 2.24
CA LYS A 85 -9.57 -5.32 2.94
C LYS A 85 -8.27 -6.07 2.62
N TYR A 86 -7.74 -5.91 1.42
CA TYR A 86 -6.67 -6.76 0.89
C TYR A 86 -5.33 -6.05 0.75
N VAL A 87 -5.32 -4.72 0.67
CA VAL A 87 -4.06 -3.96 0.59
C VAL A 87 -3.15 -4.25 1.79
N PRO A 88 -1.84 -4.39 1.56
CA PRO A 88 -0.90 -4.59 2.65
C PRO A 88 -0.83 -3.35 3.53
N GLN A 89 -0.61 -3.57 4.83
CA GLN A 89 -0.33 -2.49 5.76
C GLN A 89 0.97 -1.79 5.38
N PHE A 90 1.06 -0.52 5.78
CA PHE A 90 2.21 0.34 5.53
C PHE A 90 2.60 0.39 4.05
N GLY A 91 1.60 0.39 3.16
CA GLY A 91 1.81 0.47 1.70
C GLY A 91 2.57 -0.72 1.11
N GLY A 92 2.75 -1.83 1.85
CA GLY A 92 3.56 -2.97 1.40
C GLY A 92 5.06 -2.83 1.66
N PHE A 93 5.49 -1.81 2.42
CA PHE A 93 6.84 -1.79 2.96
C PHE A 93 7.01 -2.82 4.08
N CYS A 94 8.26 -3.24 4.32
CA CYS A 94 8.63 -4.13 5.42
C CYS A 94 8.09 -3.61 6.76
N ALA A 95 7.18 -4.37 7.39
CA ALA A 95 6.53 -3.98 8.63
C ALA A 95 7.53 -3.79 9.78
N TYR A 96 8.58 -4.61 9.85
CA TYR A 96 9.67 -4.40 10.80
C TYR A 96 10.47 -3.13 10.49
N GLY A 97 10.77 -2.86 9.22
CA GLY A 97 11.45 -1.63 8.80
C GLY A 97 10.68 -0.38 9.24
N VAL A 98 9.36 -0.39 9.03
CA VAL A 98 8.48 0.70 9.47
C VAL A 98 8.51 0.84 10.99
N SER A 99 8.56 -0.26 11.74
CA SER A 99 8.66 -0.24 13.21
C SER A 99 9.91 0.47 13.74
N VAL A 100 10.97 0.56 12.93
CA VAL A 100 12.20 1.28 13.24
C VAL A 100 12.33 2.61 12.47
N GLY A 101 11.26 3.07 11.83
CA GLY A 101 11.19 4.38 11.17
C GLY A 101 11.73 4.43 9.74
N ALA A 102 12.01 3.28 9.14
CA ALA A 102 12.53 3.17 7.78
C ALA A 102 11.52 2.51 6.82
N LYS A 103 11.74 2.66 5.51
CA LYS A 103 10.97 1.99 4.47
C LYS A 103 11.89 1.09 3.66
N PHE A 104 11.77 -0.21 3.87
CA PHE A 104 12.44 -1.23 3.06
C PHE A 104 11.41 -1.99 2.24
N ASP A 105 11.84 -2.48 1.08
CA ASP A 105 10.99 -3.28 0.21
C ASP A 105 10.46 -4.51 0.97
N GLY A 106 9.14 -4.69 1.00
CA GLY A 106 8.49 -5.84 1.59
C GLY A 106 8.38 -6.97 0.58
N ASP A 107 8.90 -8.13 0.92
CA ASP A 107 8.84 -9.31 0.08
C ASP A 107 7.58 -10.12 0.43
N PRO A 108 6.62 -10.28 -0.51
CA PRO A 108 5.36 -10.97 -0.27
C PRO A 108 5.48 -12.44 0.09
N ARG A 109 6.67 -13.05 -0.05
CA ARG A 109 6.94 -14.42 0.42
C ARG A 109 7.09 -14.49 1.94
N TYR A 110 7.40 -13.37 2.59
CA TYR A 110 7.58 -13.27 4.04
C TYR A 110 6.47 -12.41 4.64
N TRP A 111 5.32 -13.02 4.86
CA TRP A 111 4.09 -12.32 5.21
C TRP A 111 3.42 -12.92 6.45
N LYS A 112 2.44 -12.19 6.98
CA LYS A 112 1.50 -12.69 8.00
C LYS A 112 0.19 -11.90 7.94
N ILE A 113 -0.95 -12.59 8.08
CA ILE A 113 -2.21 -11.94 8.42
C ILE A 113 -2.31 -11.81 9.94
N VAL A 114 -2.57 -10.60 10.44
CA VAL A 114 -2.80 -10.32 11.87
C VAL A 114 -4.02 -9.41 11.97
N GLY A 115 -5.04 -9.82 12.74
CA GLY A 115 -6.27 -9.03 12.90
C GLY A 115 -6.98 -8.71 11.57
N GLY A 116 -6.90 -9.61 10.59
CA GLY A 116 -7.49 -9.39 9.26
C GLY A 116 -6.73 -8.42 8.36
N LYS A 117 -5.47 -8.10 8.68
CA LYS A 117 -4.61 -7.20 7.90
C LYS A 117 -3.35 -7.92 7.43
N LEU A 118 -2.92 -7.65 6.20
CA LEU A 118 -1.72 -8.23 5.59
C LEU A 118 -0.47 -7.42 5.95
N TYR A 119 0.54 -8.09 6.50
CA TYR A 119 1.87 -7.53 6.77
C TYR A 119 2.91 -8.31 5.99
N VAL A 120 3.86 -7.62 5.39
CA VAL A 120 5.01 -8.20 4.67
C VAL A 120 6.31 -7.73 5.31
N ASN A 121 7.37 -8.53 5.21
CA ASN A 121 8.70 -8.23 5.72
C ASN A 121 9.76 -8.40 4.64
N LEU A 122 10.93 -7.81 4.87
CA LEU A 122 12.00 -7.70 3.87
C LEU A 122 12.54 -9.08 3.42
N ASN A 123 12.74 -9.99 4.37
CA ASN A 123 13.30 -11.32 4.12
C ASN A 123 13.00 -12.27 5.28
N GLY A 124 13.48 -13.51 5.19
CA GLY A 124 13.29 -14.55 6.20
C GLY A 124 13.83 -14.18 7.59
N ASP A 125 15.04 -13.64 7.68
CA ASP A 125 15.66 -13.28 8.96
C ASP A 125 14.91 -12.14 9.67
N ILE A 126 14.49 -11.13 8.90
CA ILE A 126 13.67 -10.03 9.40
C ILE A 126 12.28 -10.51 9.79
N GLN A 127 11.67 -11.43 9.03
CA GLN A 127 10.42 -12.06 9.42
C GLN A 127 10.57 -12.79 10.76
N GLN A 128 11.61 -13.60 10.95
CA GLN A 128 11.85 -14.29 12.22
C GLN A 128 12.06 -13.31 13.37
N THR A 129 12.74 -12.21 13.13
CA THR A 129 12.91 -11.14 14.13
C THR A 129 11.59 -10.47 14.46
N TRP A 130 10.78 -10.14 13.44
CA TRP A 130 9.47 -9.52 13.60
C TRP A 130 8.49 -10.42 14.36
N LEU A 131 8.54 -11.73 14.11
CA LEU A 131 7.69 -12.74 14.75
C LEU A 131 7.94 -12.88 16.27
N LYS A 132 9.08 -12.44 16.79
CA LYS A 132 9.38 -12.48 18.23
C LYS A 132 8.47 -11.57 19.06
N ASP A 133 7.96 -10.49 18.46
CA ASP A 133 7.03 -9.55 19.11
C ASP A 133 6.11 -8.88 18.07
N VAL A 134 5.19 -9.67 17.51
CA VAL A 134 4.29 -9.20 16.45
C VAL A 134 3.48 -7.97 16.89
N SER A 135 2.89 -8.01 18.08
CA SER A 135 2.03 -6.93 18.57
C SER A 135 2.83 -5.65 18.84
N GLY A 136 3.98 -5.75 19.50
CA GLY A 136 4.82 -4.59 19.79
C GLY A 136 5.42 -4.00 18.51
N ASN A 137 5.80 -4.82 17.54
CA ASN A 137 6.29 -4.34 16.25
C ASN A 137 5.19 -3.64 15.44
N ILE A 138 3.96 -4.15 15.43
CA ILE A 138 2.81 -3.48 14.78
C ILE A 138 2.55 -2.13 15.45
N HIS A 139 2.50 -2.07 16.79
CA HIS A 139 2.26 -0.81 17.50
C HIS A 139 3.34 0.25 17.22
N LYS A 140 4.61 -0.15 17.23
CA LYS A 140 5.74 0.73 16.85
C LYS A 140 5.61 1.20 15.40
N ALA A 141 5.28 0.30 14.48
CA ALA A 141 5.10 0.61 13.07
C ALA A 141 3.94 1.58 12.83
N GLU A 142 2.79 1.41 13.49
CA GLU A 142 1.66 2.35 13.40
C GLU A 142 2.05 3.76 13.87
N LYS A 143 2.76 3.86 15.01
CA LYS A 143 3.26 5.14 15.53
C LYS A 143 4.27 5.80 14.60
N ALA A 144 5.17 5.02 14.01
CA ALA A 144 6.16 5.51 13.05
C ALA A 144 5.49 5.92 11.72
N TRP A 145 4.53 5.13 11.25
CA TRP A 145 3.82 5.33 9.98
C TRP A 145 3.16 6.70 9.92
N GLY A 146 2.49 7.14 11.00
CA GLY A 146 1.91 8.48 11.09
C GLY A 146 2.89 9.64 10.85
N LYS A 147 4.20 9.39 10.89
CA LYS A 147 5.27 10.38 10.65
C LYS A 147 5.99 10.20 9.31
N ILE A 148 5.95 9.00 8.72
CA ILE A 148 6.76 8.65 7.55
C ILE A 148 5.93 8.26 6.32
N ALA A 149 4.61 8.07 6.44
CA ALA A 149 3.75 7.57 5.37
C ALA A 149 3.89 8.37 4.07
N ALA A 150 3.88 9.70 4.13
CA ALA A 150 4.00 10.59 2.98
C ALA A 150 5.47 10.90 2.57
N LYS A 151 6.48 10.40 3.31
CA LYS A 151 7.89 10.64 2.97
C LYS A 151 8.38 9.54 2.05
N PRO A 152 8.99 9.84 0.89
CA PRO A 152 9.51 8.79 0.01
C PRO A 152 10.59 7.98 0.74
N ALA A 153 10.69 6.68 0.45
CA ALA A 153 11.67 5.80 1.09
C ALA A 153 13.11 6.35 1.04
N ALA A 154 13.52 6.94 -0.07
CA ALA A 154 14.85 7.53 -0.25
C ALA A 154 15.14 8.74 0.67
N ALA A 155 14.12 9.36 1.26
CA ALA A 155 14.28 10.46 2.22
C ALA A 155 14.38 9.98 3.68
N LEU A 156 14.26 8.67 3.92
CA LEU A 156 14.39 8.04 5.23
C LEU A 156 15.78 7.38 5.31
N LYS A 157 16.53 7.73 6.35
CA LYS A 157 17.89 7.21 6.59
C LYS A 157 17.85 5.85 7.28
#